data_AF-A0A3E1YHG3-F1
#
_entry.id   AF-A0A3E1YHG3-F1
#
_cell.length_a   1.000
_cell.length_b   1.000
_cell.length_c   1.000
_cell.angle_alpha   90.00
_cell.angle_beta   90.00
_cell.angle_gamma   90.00
#
_symmetry.space_group_name_H-M   'P 1'
#
loop_
_entity.id
_entity.type
_entity.pdbx_description
1 polymer ?
#
loop_
_entity_poly.entity_id
_entity_poly.type
_entity_poly.pdbx_seq_one_letter_code
_entity_poly.pdbx_strand_id
1 'polypeptide(L)' 'MTNNQLSQLMLFSWEIQRSRQVTRSKALANAWAILLNANLTVWYLKKKYSHPSYPNRDNNLQLTLLAD' A
#
# COMPACT_ATOMS: atom_id res chain seq x y z
N MET A 1 9.61 -4.84 12.01
CA MET A 1 8.19 -4.78 11.64
C MET A 1 7.39 -4.62 12.90
N THR A 2 6.50 -3.62 12.96
CA THR A 2 5.58 -3.46 14.09
C THR A 2 4.44 -4.49 13.99
N ASN A 3 3.74 -4.76 15.09
CA ASN A 3 2.60 -5.71 15.09
C ASN A 3 1.52 -5.31 14.07
N ASN A 4 1.31 -4.01 13.84
CA ASN A 4 0.40 -3.49 12.82
C ASN A 4 0.86 -3.80 11.39
N GLN A 5 2.16 -3.78 11.10
CA GLN A 5 2.67 -4.12 9.78
C GLN A 5 2.53 -5.62 9.48
N LEU A 6 2.68 -6.47 10.50
CA LEU A 6 2.49 -7.92 10.37
C LEU A 6 1.02 -8.28 10.11
N SER A 7 0.09 -7.66 10.84
CA SER A 7 -1.34 -7.89 10.60
C SER A 7 -1.77 -7.43 9.20
N GLN A 8 -1.30 -6.26 8.76
CA GLN A 8 -1.53 -5.75 7.40
C GLN A 8 -0.91 -6.65 6.31
N LEU A 9 0.32 -7.13 6.52
CA LEU A 9 0.97 -8.07 5.60
C LEU A 9 0.11 -9.33 5.43
N MET A 10 -0.40 -9.87 6.54
CA MET A 10 -1.21 -11.08 6.52
C MET A 10 -2.54 -10.86 5.79
N LEU A 11 -3.23 -9.75 6.05
CA LEU A 11 -4.44 -9.36 5.33
C LEU A 11 -4.20 -9.21 3.83
N PHE A 12 -3.15 -8.48 3.42
CA PHE A 12 -2.82 -8.34 2.00
C PHE A 12 -2.43 -9.66 1.36
N SER A 13 -1.68 -10.51 2.05
CA SER A 13 -1.32 -11.83 1.54
C SER A 13 -2.56 -12.70 1.31
N TRP A 14 -3.55 -12.64 2.21
CA TRP A 14 -4.81 -13.36 2.06
C TRP A 14 -5.64 -12.84 0.88
N GLU A 15 -5.72 -11.52 0.71
CA GLU A 15 -6.47 -10.91 -0.39
C GLU A 15 -5.83 -11.22 -1.76
N ILE A 16 -4.50 -11.19 -1.84
CA ILE A 16 -3.74 -11.59 -3.06
C ILE A 16 -3.95 -13.08 -3.34
N GLN A 17 -3.89 -13.93 -2.31
CA GLN A 17 -4.16 -15.35 -2.45
C GLN A 17 -5.57 -15.61 -2.96
N ARG A 18 -6.58 -14.94 -2.40
CA ARG A 18 -7.99 -15.09 -2.80
C ARG A 18 -8.25 -14.59 -4.22
N SER A 19 -7.71 -13.43 -4.58
CA SER A 19 -7.95 -12.80 -5.89
C SER A 19 -7.17 -13.47 -7.02
N ARG A 20 -5.92 -13.87 -6.79
CA ARG A 20 -5.03 -14.41 -7.82
C ARG A 20 -4.86 -15.92 -7.77
N GLN A 21 -5.48 -16.60 -6.80
CA GLN A 21 -5.40 -18.06 -6.63
C GLN A 21 -3.95 -18.58 -6.62
N VAL A 22 -3.04 -17.82 -6.02
CA VAL A 22 -1.61 -18.16 -5.91
C VAL A 22 -1.30 -18.87 -4.60
N THR A 23 -0.17 -19.57 -4.55
CA THR A 23 0.29 -20.20 -3.31
C THR A 23 0.52 -19.15 -2.21
N ARG A 24 0.28 -19.53 -0.95
CA ARG A 24 0.44 -18.64 0.20
C ARG A 24 1.83 -17.99 0.27
N SER A 25 2.88 -18.73 -0.07
CA SER A 25 4.25 -18.22 -0.11
C SER A 25 4.43 -17.11 -1.14
N LYS A 26 3.90 -17.30 -2.36
CA LYS A 26 3.91 -16.27 -3.42
C LYS A 26 3.06 -15.06 -3.05
N ALA A 27 1.91 -15.28 -2.44
CA ALA A 27 1.04 -14.21 -1.99
C ALA A 27 1.72 -13.33 -0.92
N LEU A 28 2.42 -13.97 0.02
CA LEU A 28 3.16 -13.28 1.08
C LEU A 28 4.34 -12.48 0.52
N ALA A 29 5.11 -13.05 -0.41
CA ALA A 29 6.19 -12.33 -1.09
C ALA A 29 5.68 -11.10 -1.85
N ASN A 30 4.56 -11.23 -2.56
CA ASN A 30 3.93 -10.11 -3.27
C ASN A 30 3.41 -9.04 -2.30
N ALA A 31 2.73 -9.44 -1.23
CA ALA A 31 2.25 -8.52 -0.20
C ALA A 31 3.41 -7.75 0.44
N TRP A 32 4.55 -8.42 0.66
CA TRP A 32 5.74 -7.79 1.22
C TRP A 32 6.37 -6.78 0.28
N ALA A 33 6.47 -7.10 -1.01
CA ALA A 33 6.94 -6.17 -2.02
C ALA A 33 6.04 -4.91 -2.11
N ILE A 34 4.73 -5.07 -1.99
CA ILE A 34 3.79 -3.94 -1.98
C ILE A 34 3.98 -3.07 -0.74
N LEU A 35 4.09 -3.67 0.45
CA LEU A 35 4.32 -2.93 1.69
C LEU A 35 5.64 -2.15 1.67
N LEU A 36 6.72 -2.75 1.16
CA LEU A 36 8.02 -2.08 1.00
C LEU A 36 7.94 -0.89 0.04
N ASN A 37 7.19 -1.05 -1.06
CA ASN A 37 7.05 0.00 -2.06
C ASN A 37 5.88 0.94 -1.80
N ALA A 38 5.13 0.77 -0.70
CA ALA A 38 3.92 1.52 -0.41
C ALA A 38 4.18 3.04 -0.48
N ASN A 39 5.28 3.50 0.10
CA ASN A 39 5.72 4.90 0.05
C ASN A 39 5.98 5.39 -1.38
N LEU A 40 6.57 4.56 -2.24
CA LEU A 40 6.85 4.90 -3.64
C LEU A 40 5.55 4.99 -4.45
N THR A 41 4.63 4.05 -4.25
CA THR A 41 3.30 4.07 -4.87
C THR A 41 2.48 5.26 -4.42
N VAL A 42 2.47 5.58 -3.12
CA VAL A 42 1.77 6.77 -2.59
C VAL A 42 2.38 8.04 -3.17
N TRP A 43 3.71 8.15 -3.23
CA TRP A 43 4.39 9.28 -3.86
C TRP A 43 4.05 9.40 -5.35
N TYR A 44 4.08 8.29 -6.09
CA TYR A 44 3.77 8.27 -7.52
C TYR A 44 2.32 8.66 -7.80
N LEU A 45 1.37 8.09 -7.05
CA LEU A 45 -0.04 8.44 -7.11
C LEU A 45 -0.25 9.92 -6.77
N LYS A 46 0.39 10.41 -5.70
CA LYS A 46 0.36 11.83 -5.34
C LYS A 46 0.86 12.70 -6.49
N LYS A 47 2.04 12.42 -7.04
CA LYS A 47 2.60 13.18 -8.17
C LYS A 47 1.70 13.16 -9.41
N LYS A 48 1.07 12.01 -9.69
CA LYS A 48 0.17 11.85 -10.85
C LYS A 48 -1.13 12.62 -10.68
N TYR A 49 -1.71 12.63 -9.48
CA TYR A 49 -2.99 13.25 -9.18
C TYR A 49 -2.89 14.65 -8.55
N SER A 50 -1.69 15.16 -8.23
CA SER A 50 -1.47 16.51 -7.70
C SER A 50 -1.50 17.61 -8.76
N HIS A 51 -2.02 17.33 -9.95
CA HIS A 51 -2.11 18.33 -11.00
C HIS A 51 -3.14 19.41 -10.61
N PRO A 52 -2.83 20.70 -10.79
CA PRO A 52 -3.65 21.80 -10.28
C PRO A 52 -5.07 21.86 -10.87
N SER A 53 -5.32 21.12 -11.97
CA SER A 53 -6.62 21.01 -12.63
C SER A 53 -7.52 19.90 -12.06
N TYR A 54 -7.05 19.05 -11.14
CA TYR A 54 -7.86 17.98 -10.56
C TYR A 54 -8.65 18.49 -9.34
N PRO A 55 -9.96 18.18 -9.25
CA PRO A 55 -10.84 18.69 -8.20
C PRO A 55 -10.51 18.16 -6.80
N ASN A 56 -9.76 17.06 -6.70
CA ASN A 56 -9.41 16.40 -5.44
C ASN A 56 -8.01 16.83 -4.93
N ARG A 57 -7.79 18.14 -4.85
CA ARG A 57 -6.54 18.71 -4.34
C ARG A 57 -6.55 18.68 -2.81
N ASP A 58 -6.29 17.50 -2.24
CA ASP A 58 -6.19 17.42 -0.79
C ASP A 58 -4.90 18.09 -0.30
N ASN A 59 -5.03 18.98 0.68
CA ASN A 59 -3.94 19.51 1.50
C ASN A 59 -3.45 18.42 2.48
N ASN A 60 -2.99 17.28 1.96
CA ASN A 60 -2.64 16.12 2.75
C ASN A 60 -1.17 16.13 3.18
N LEU A 61 -0.91 16.89 4.25
CA LEU A 61 0.25 16.74 5.13
C LEU A 61 0.14 15.50 6.05
N GLN A 62 -0.95 14.73 5.97
CA GLN A 62 -1.25 13.63 6.90
C GLN A 62 -1.29 12.23 6.28
N LEU A 63 -0.97 12.06 5.00
CA LEU A 63 -0.92 10.75 4.35
C LEU A 63 0.47 10.10 4.48
N THR A 64 0.99 9.99 5.70
CA THR A 64 1.99 8.96 5.99
C THR A 64 1.22 7.67 6.30
N LEU A 65 1.56 6.58 5.60
CA LEU A 65 0.97 5.25 5.86
C LEU A 65 1.30 4.70 7.27
N LEU A 66 2.08 5.46 8.03
CA LEU A 66 2.50 5.27 9.40
C LEU A 66 2.16 6.58 10.13
N ALA A 67 0.97 6.65 10.73
CA ALA A 67 0.74 7.58 11.83
C ALA A 67 1.37 6.93 13.08
N ASP A 68 2.16 7.71 13.81
CA ASP A 68 2.79 7.30 15.09
C ASP A 68 1.74 6.88 16.13
#